data_AF-A0A5N5SVZ7-F1
#
_entry.id   AF-A0A5N5SVZ7-F1
#
_cell.length_a   1.000
_cell.length_b   1.000
_cell.length_c   1.000
_cell.angle_alpha   90.00
_cell.angle_beta   90.00
_cell.angle_gamma   90.00
#
_symmetry.space_group_name_H-M   'P 1'
#
loop_
_entity.id
_entity.type
_entity.pdbx_description
1 polymer ?
#
loop_
_entity_poly.entity_id
_entity_poly.type
_entity_poly.pdbx_seq_one_letter_code
_entity_poly.pdbx_strand_id
1 'polypeptide(L)' 'MVQIEVLASFIADSLKGDNITEIRVKFVKRLEDAVPAGED' A
#
# COMPACT_ATOMS: atom_id res chain seq x y z
N MET A 1 12.99 2.04 5.64
CA MET A 1 11.60 1.67 5.24
C MET A 1 10.68 2.85 5.46
N VAL A 2 9.56 2.95 4.74
CA VAL A 2 8.63 4.11 4.82
C VAL A 2 7.41 3.90 5.73
N GLN A 3 7.30 2.75 6.42
CA GLN A 3 6.33 2.47 7.49
C GLN A 3 4.85 2.73 7.14
N ILE A 4 4.43 2.41 5.92
CA ILE A 4 3.03 2.58 5.51
C ILE A 4 2.51 1.25 4.98
N GLU A 5 1.41 0.79 5.55
CA GLU A 5 0.62 -0.29 4.99
C GLU A 5 -0.40 0.29 4.01
N VAL A 6 -0.44 -0.26 2.80
CA VAL A 6 -1.40 0.12 1.76
C VAL A 6 -2.03 -1.11 1.13
N LEU A 7 -3.26 -0.95 0.64
CA LEU A 7 -3.86 -1.86 -0.33
C LEU A 7 -3.71 -1.25 -1.72
N ALA A 8 -3.16 -2.01 -2.66
CA ALA A 8 -3.03 -1.61 -4.05
C ALA A 8 -3.80 -2.58 -4.95
N SER A 9 -4.60 -2.05 -5.87
CA SER A 9 -5.40 -2.84 -6.80
C SER A 9 -5.48 -2.19 -8.17
N PHE A 10 -5.49 -2.99 -9.23
CA PHE A 10 -5.84 -2.50 -10.58
C PHE A 10 -7.32 -2.11 -10.63
N ILE A 11 -7.58 -0.94 -11.21
CA ILE A 11 -8.94 -0.45 -11.52
C ILE A 11 -9.19 -0.49 -13.03
N ALA A 12 -8.16 -0.18 -13.83
CA ALA A 12 -8.18 -0.28 -15.27
C ALA A 12 -6.82 -0.78 -15.76
N ASP A 13 -6.81 -1.57 -16.83
CA ASP A 13 -5.62 -2.18 -17.42
C ASP A 13 -5.69 -2.08 -18.95
N SER A 14 -4.83 -1.24 -19.54
CA SER A 14 -4.82 -1.05 -20.98
C SER A 14 -4.49 -2.33 -21.76
N LEU A 15 -3.82 -3.31 -21.15
CA LEU A 15 -3.56 -4.61 -21.79
C LEU A 15 -4.82 -5.48 -21.88
N LYS A 16 -5.86 -5.16 -21.11
CA LYS A 16 -7.19 -5.77 -21.18
C LYS A 16 -8.15 -5.00 -22.08
N GLY A 17 -7.68 -3.92 -22.71
CA GLY A 17 -8.48 -3.08 -23.61
C GLY A 17 -9.15 -1.88 -22.93
N ASP A 18 -8.81 -1.57 -21.68
CA ASP A 18 -9.24 -0.32 -21.06
C ASP A 18 -8.53 0.89 -21.68
N ASN A 19 -9.15 2.07 -21.59
CA ASN A 19 -8.60 3.30 -22.20
C ASN A 19 -7.31 3.79 -21.53
N ILE A 20 -7.09 3.41 -20.27
CA ILE A 20 -5.92 3.79 -19.47
C ILE A 20 -5.56 2.64 -18.53
N THR A 21 -4.34 2.70 -18.00
CA THR A 21 -3.96 1.88 -16.84
C THR A 21 -4.12 2.71 -15.58
N GLU A 22 -4.94 2.23 -14.63
CA GLU A 22 -5.20 2.88 -13.36
C GLU A 22 -4.98 1.89 -12.20
N ILE A 23 -4.21 2.32 -11.21
CA ILE A 23 -4.02 1.60 -9.95
C ILE A 23 -4.58 2.47 -8.82
N ARG A 24 -5.42 1.88 -7.98
CA ARG A 24 -5.89 2.51 -6.76
C ARG A 24 -5.04 2.07 -5.59
N VAL A 25 -4.52 3.06 -4.87
CA VAL A 25 -3.82 2.86 -3.62
C VAL A 25 -4.67 3.42 -2.49
N LYS A 26 -4.97 2.58 -1.51
CA LYS A 26 -5.67 2.97 -0.29
C LYS A 26 -4.72 2.82 0.89
N PHE A 27 -4.51 3.93 1.61
CA PHE A 27 -3.84 3.90 2.90
C PHE A 27 -4.62 3.03 3.89
N VAL A 28 -3.92 2.11 4.56
CA VAL A 28 -4.50 1.26 5.61
C VAL A 28 -4.14 1.83 6.97
N LYS A 29 -2.84 1.88 7.28
CA LYS A 29 -2.31 2.42 8.53
C LYS A 29 -0.82 2.75 8.39
N ARG A 30 -0.32 3.53 9.33
CA ARG A 30 1.11 3.64 9.58
C ARG A 30 1.54 2.41 10.38
N LEU A 31 2.68 1.83 10.02
CA LEU A 31 3.29 0.76 10.79
C LEU A 31 4.04 1.39 11.98
N GLU A 32 3.86 0.83 13.16
CA GLU A 32 4.62 1.19 14.34
C GLU A 32 5.84 0.27 14.44
N ASP A 33 7.00 0.83 14.74
CA ASP A 33 8.16 0.01 15.09
C ASP A 33 7.88 -0.64 16.44
N ALA A 34 7.87 -1.96 16.50
CA ALA A 34 7.79 -2.67 17.75
C ALA A 34 9.15 -2.55 18.46
N VAL A 35 9.27 -1.62 19.41
CA VAL A 35 10.35 -1.67 20.38
C VAL A 35 10.01 -2.81 21.36
N PRO A 36 10.84 -3.86 21.49
CA PRO A 36 10.58 -4.91 22.46
C PRO A 36 10.47 -4.32 23.86
N ALA A 37 9.47 -4.75 24.64
CA ALA A 37 9.35 -4.34 26.03
C ALA A 37 10.57 -4.89 26.81
N GLY A 38 11.59 -4.05 27.04
CA GLY A 38 12.75 -4.46 27.84
C GLY A 38 14.08 -3.75 27.61
N GLU A 39 14.18 -2.72 26.76
CA GLU A 39 15.41 -1.90 26.66
C GLU A 39 15.15 -0.49 27.21
N ASP A 40 15.24 -0.36 28.54
CA ASP A 40 15.65 0.86 29.26
C ASP A 40 17.10 0.68 29.75
#